data_AF-A0A1F5GJP9-F1
#
_entry.id   AF-A0A1F5GJP9-F1
#
_cell.length_a   1.000
_cell.length_b   1.000
_cell.length_c   1.000
_cell.angle_alpha   90.00
_cell.angle_beta   90.00
_cell.angle_gamma   90.00
#
_symmetry.space_group_name_H-M   'P 1'
#
loop_
_entity.id
_entity.type
_entity.pdbx_description
1 polymer ?
#
loop_
_entity_poly.entity_id
_entity_poly.type
_entity_poly.pdbx_seq_one_letter_code
_entity_poly.pdbx_strand_id
1 'polypeptide(L)'
;MQKSKQSLQSSSSNNSIAGLSVKSSKFRVGARTFFFDVNTASNSKNYLRITESRFTGEGKDRIRNSVVLFPEDIQDFSKNLKEIAGYLN
;
A
#
# COMPACT_ATOMS: atom_id res chain seq x y z
N MET A 1 -23.13 -6.18 -45.05
CA MET A 1 -23.76 -5.35 -44.00
C MET A 1 -23.98 -6.28 -42.80
N GLN A 2 -23.49 -6.11 -41.58
CA GLN A 2 -22.60 -5.15 -40.91
C GLN A 2 -21.81 -5.96 -39.86
N LYS A 3 -20.50 -5.71 -39.73
CA LYS A 3 -19.74 -6.00 -38.51
C LYS A 3 -19.94 -4.81 -37.57
N SER A 4 -20.45 -5.01 -36.36
CA SER A 4 -20.38 -4.00 -35.29
C SER A 4 -19.59 -4.56 -34.10
N LYS A 5 -18.37 -4.05 -33.99
CA LYS A 5 -17.61 -3.98 -32.74
C LYS A 5 -18.43 -3.18 -31.74
N GLN A 6 -18.59 -3.64 -30.51
CA GLN A 6 -18.63 -2.76 -29.33
C GLN A 6 -18.25 -3.55 -28.07
N SER A 7 -17.04 -3.22 -27.59
CA SER A 7 -16.49 -3.31 -26.23
C SER A 7 -17.01 -4.41 -25.30
N LEU A 8 -16.22 -5.48 -25.19
CA LEU A 8 -16.04 -6.17 -23.91
C LEU A 8 -15.60 -5.12 -22.89
N GLN A 9 -16.51 -4.73 -22.01
CA GLN A 9 -16.19 -4.01 -20.79
C GLN A 9 -15.16 -4.85 -20.05
N SER A 10 -13.92 -4.34 -19.96
CA SER A 10 -12.92 -4.83 -19.04
C SER A 10 -13.43 -4.55 -17.64
N SER A 11 -14.21 -5.49 -17.09
CA SER A 11 -14.51 -5.57 -15.68
C SER A 11 -13.17 -5.60 -14.96
N SER A 12 -12.80 -4.44 -14.42
CA SER A 12 -11.64 -4.28 -13.55
C SER A 12 -11.80 -5.32 -12.45
N SER A 13 -11.01 -6.39 -12.57
CA SER A 13 -10.83 -7.37 -11.53
C SER A 13 -10.16 -6.65 -10.38
N ASN A 14 -10.96 -5.97 -9.56
CA ASN A 14 -10.61 -5.65 -8.20
C ASN A 14 -10.55 -6.98 -7.46
N ASN A 15 -9.43 -7.69 -7.66
CA ASN A 15 -9.00 -8.73 -6.76
C ASN A 15 -8.62 -8.01 -5.45
N SER A 16 -9.65 -7.65 -4.69
CA SER A 16 -9.56 -7.44 -3.26
C SER A 16 -9.30 -8.80 -2.63
N ILE A 17 -8.10 -9.35 -2.85
CA ILE A 17 -7.49 -10.12 -1.80
C ILE A 17 -7.11 -9.07 -0.78
N ALA A 18 -8.07 -8.76 0.10
CA ALA A 18 -7.77 -8.28 1.43
C ALA A 18 -6.90 -9.38 2.06
N GLY A 19 -5.61 -9.38 1.73
CA GLY A 19 -4.63 -10.23 2.38
C GLY A 19 -4.77 -9.91 3.84
N LEU A 20 -5.09 -10.93 4.65
CA LEU A 20 -5.38 -10.77 6.07
C LEU A 20 -4.25 -9.97 6.73
N SER A 21 -4.50 -8.69 6.97
CA SER A 21 -3.60 -7.83 7.73
C SER A 21 -3.74 -8.23 9.19
N VAL A 22 -2.70 -8.81 9.75
CA VAL A 22 -2.66 -9.29 11.14
C VAL A 22 -2.63 -8.10 12.10
N LYS A 23 -2.03 -6.98 11.67
CA LYS A 23 -1.98 -5.72 12.44
C LYS A 23 -1.88 -4.54 11.48
N SER A 24 -2.58 -3.45 11.80
CA SER A 24 -2.47 -2.21 11.03
C SER A 24 -2.34 -0.99 11.95
N SER A 25 -1.59 0.01 11.50
CA SER A 25 -1.63 1.38 12.03
C SER A 25 -1.67 2.38 10.88
N LYS A 26 -2.18 3.59 11.14
CA LYS A 26 -2.23 4.65 10.13
C LYS A 26 -2.20 6.03 10.77
N PHE A 27 -1.72 7.00 10.01
CA PHE A 27 -1.84 8.41 10.34
C PHE A 27 -2.09 9.23 9.08
N ARG A 28 -2.68 10.43 9.25
CA ARG A 28 -3.01 11.34 8.15
C ARG A 28 -2.19 12.63 8.29
N VAL A 29 -1.65 13.10 7.18
CA VAL A 29 -0.97 14.39 7.06
C VAL A 29 -1.52 15.11 5.83
N GLY A 30 -2.35 16.13 6.05
CA GLY A 30 -3.00 16.88 4.97
C GLY A 30 -3.80 15.97 4.03
N ALA A 31 -3.42 15.94 2.75
CA ALA A 31 -4.06 15.12 1.72
C ALA A 31 -3.54 13.66 1.64
N ARG A 32 -2.55 13.30 2.47
CA ARG A 32 -1.91 11.98 2.48
C ARG A 32 -2.33 11.18 3.70
N THR A 33 -2.56 9.88 3.53
CA THR A 33 -2.70 8.92 4.63
C THR A 33 -1.63 7.86 4.47
N PHE A 34 -0.85 7.63 5.53
CA PHE A 34 0.13 6.57 5.60
C PHE A 34 -0.47 5.37 6.33
N PHE A 35 -0.29 4.17 5.78
CA PHE A 35 -0.74 2.89 6.33
C PHE A 35 0.48 2.01 6.56
N PHE A 36 0.53 1.34 7.70
CA PHE A 36 1.54 0.36 8.09
C PHE A 36 0.81 -0.93 8.39
N ASP A 37 0.89 -1.88 7.47
CA ASP A 37 0.15 -3.14 7.53
C ASP A 37 1.14 -4.31 7.68
N VAL A 38 0.95 -5.13 8.71
CA VAL A 38 1.60 -6.44 8.83
C VAL A 38 0.71 -7.46 8.16
N ASN A 39 1.19 -8.04 7.07
CA ASN A 39 0.48 -9.03 6.28
C ASN A 39 1.20 -10.37 6.33
N THR A 40 0.49 -11.46 6.07
CA THR A 40 1.09 -12.81 5.94
C THR A 40 1.16 -13.20 4.46
N ALA A 41 2.35 -13.57 3.99
CA ALA A 41 2.58 -14.10 2.65
C ALA A 41 2.11 -15.56 2.54
N SER A 42 2.05 -16.09 1.32
CA SER A 42 1.62 -17.48 1.07
C SER A 42 2.50 -18.54 1.74
N ASN A 43 3.75 -18.21 2.06
CA ASN A 43 4.67 -19.06 2.81
C ASN A 43 4.53 -18.93 4.34
N SER A 44 3.42 -18.33 4.82
CA SER A 44 3.12 -18.07 6.23
C SER A 44 4.10 -17.12 6.93
N LYS A 45 5.02 -16.46 6.20
CA LYS A 45 5.89 -15.42 6.78
C LYS A 45 5.19 -14.08 6.76
N ASN A 46 5.36 -13.33 7.84
CA ASN A 46 4.85 -11.95 7.91
C ASN A 46 5.78 -11.00 7.16
N TYR A 47 5.22 -9.91 6.63
CA TYR A 47 5.96 -8.79 6.05
C TYR A 47 5.25 -7.48 6.38
N LEU A 48 6.01 -6.38 6.38
CA LEU A 48 5.47 -5.04 6.54
C LEU A 48 5.22 -4.43 5.17
N ARG A 49 4.03 -3.86 4.98
CA ARG A 49 3.71 -2.98 3.85
C ARG A 49 3.43 -1.58 4.36
N ILE A 50 4.22 -0.62 3.89
CA ILE A 50 3.99 0.80 4.13
C ILE A 50 3.36 1.38 2.88
N THR A 51 2.20 2.03 3.00
CA THR A 51 1.50 2.65 1.86
C THR A 51 1.21 4.12 2.14
N GLU A 52 1.71 5.00 1.27
CA GLU A 52 1.21 6.37 1.14
C GLU A 52 0.00 6.37 0.21
N SER A 53 -1.13 6.91 0.65
CA SER A 53 -2.31 7.15 -0.18
C SER A 53 -2.60 8.64 -0.25
N ARG A 54 -2.52 9.22 -1.45
CA ARG A 54 -2.73 10.65 -1.69
C ARG A 54 -4.10 10.90 -2.32
N PHE A 55 -4.86 11.79 -1.69
CA PHE A 55 -6.10 12.32 -2.28
C PHE A 55 -5.77 13.30 -3.41
N THR A 56 -6.45 13.15 -4.54
CA THR A 56 -6.20 13.88 -5.80
C THR A 56 -7.37 14.78 -6.22
N GLY A 57 -8.47 14.76 -5.46
CA GLY A 57 -9.71 15.48 -5.75
C GLY A 57 -10.93 14.58 -5.71
N GLU A 58 -12.11 15.17 -5.62
CA GLU A 58 -13.37 14.43 -5.69
C GLU A 58 -13.56 13.82 -7.08
N GLY A 59 -14.14 12.62 -7.13
CA GLY A 59 -14.32 11.87 -8.37
C GLY A 59 -13.04 11.34 -9.02
N LYS A 60 -11.87 11.55 -8.39
CA LYS A 60 -10.58 11.04 -8.88
C LYS A 60 -10.06 9.90 -8.02
N ASP A 61 -9.33 9.00 -8.67
CA ASP A 61 -8.65 7.91 -7.98
C ASP A 61 -7.52 8.42 -7.10
N ARG A 62 -7.37 7.77 -5.94
CA ARG A 62 -6.23 8.01 -5.06
C ARG A 62 -4.96 7.44 -5.67
N ILE A 63 -3.88 8.21 -5.57
CA ILE A 63 -2.56 7.72 -5.95
C ILE A 63 -1.95 7.01 -4.75
N ARG A 64 -1.46 5.78 -4.94
CA ARG A 64 -0.87 4.96 -3.87
C ARG A 64 0.55 4.57 -4.22
N ASN A 65 1.47 4.84 -3.30
CA ASN A 65 2.84 4.37 -3.34
C ASN A 65 3.05 3.39 -2.20
N SER A 66 3.68 2.25 -2.46
CA SER A 66 3.91 1.22 -1.44
C SER A 66 5.36 0.76 -1.42
N VAL A 67 5.84 0.46 -0.23
CA VAL A 67 7.09 -0.25 0.03
C VAL A 67 6.76 -1.50 0.82
N VAL A 68 7.40 -2.61 0.48
CA VAL A 68 7.30 -3.90 1.19
C VAL A 68 8.65 -4.21 1.80
N LEU A 69 8.65 -4.60 3.07
CA LEU A 69 9.84 -4.99 3.82
C LEU A 69 9.61 -6.39 4.40
N PHE A 70 10.54 -7.29 4.13
CA PHE A 70 10.53 -8.63 4.72
C PHE A 70 11.25 -8.63 6.07
N PRO A 71 11.00 -9.63 6.94
CA PRO A 71 11.55 -9.66 8.30
C PRO A 71 13.06 -9.44 8.38
N GLU A 72 13.81 -9.97 7.41
CA GLU A 72 15.26 -9.81 7.28
C GLU A 72 15.70 -8.34 7.12
N ASP A 73 14.88 -7.48 6.53
CA ASP A 73 15.21 -6.08 6.25
C ASP A 73 14.72 -5.12 7.37
N ILE A 74 13.78 -5.56 8.21
CA ILE A 74 13.11 -4.69 9.20
C ILE A 74 14.10 -4.12 10.21
N GLN A 75 15.08 -4.92 10.64
CA GLN A 75 16.04 -4.50 11.65
C GLN A 75 16.86 -3.30 11.15
N ASP A 76 17.47 -3.41 9.98
CA ASP A 76 18.29 -2.34 9.41
C ASP A 76 17.45 -1.13 8.99
N PHE A 77 16.26 -1.35 8.43
CA PHE A 77 15.34 -0.26 8.12
C PHE A 77 14.98 0.55 9.37
N SER A 78 14.61 -0.12 10.47
CA SER A 78 14.20 0.54 11.72
C SER A 78 15.35 1.31 12.37
N LYS A 79 16.56 0.77 12.32
CA LYS A 79 17.78 1.42 12.83
C LYS A 79 18.05 2.72 12.07
N ASN A 80 18.12 2.64 10.73
CA ASN A 80 18.39 3.81 9.90
C ASN A 80 17.29 4.86 10.03
N LEU A 81 16.01 4.45 10.05
CA LEU A 81 14.89 5.39 10.22
C LEU A 81 15.00 6.14 11.56
N LYS A 82 15.30 5.43 12.65
CA LYS A 82 15.45 6.02 13.98
C LYS A 82 16.64 6.98 14.04
N GLU A 83 17.77 6.61 13.43
CA GLU A 83 18.96 7.45 13.36
C GLU A 83 18.66 8.76 12.62
N ILE A 84 18.10 8.69 11.40
CA ILE A 84 17.79 9.87 10.61
C ILE A 84 16.71 10.74 11.28
N ALA A 85 15.70 10.13 11.90
CA ALA A 85 14.69 10.86 12.66
C ALA A 85 15.27 11.61 13.88
N GLY A 86 16.39 11.13 14.44
CA GLY A 86 17.09 11.79 15.54
C GLY A 86 17.65 13.18 15.18
N TYR A 87 17.88 13.48 13.90
CA TYR A 87 18.30 14.81 13.45
C TYR A 87 17.15 15.81 13.29
N LEU A 88 15.90 15.36 13.44
CA LEU A 88 14.70 16.19 13.22
C LEU A 88 14.06 16.67 14.54
N ASN A 89 14.61 16.27 15.70
CA ASN A 89 14.09 16.59 17.03
C ASN A 89 15.16 17.22 17.92
#